data_AF-A0A925ZKU1-F1
#
_entry.id   AF-A0A925ZKU1-F1
#
_cell.length_a   1.000
_cell.length_b   1.000
_cell.length_c   1.000
_cell.angle_alpha   90.00
_cell.angle_beta   90.00
_cell.angle_gamma   90.00
#
_symmetry.space_group_name_H-M   'P 1'
#
loop_
_entity.id
_entity.type
_entity.pdbx_description
1 polymer ?
#
loop_
_entity_poly.entity_id
_entity_poly.type
_entity_poly.pdbx_seq_one_letter_code
_entity_poly.pdbx_strand_id
1 'polypeptide(L)'
;MGWTRGSALAWLVVTGCGRSALFGPELDPCDGNACTSVATLERSADILFVIDNSGSMGVEQGVLASNFPAFFDVLEREQLGASYRVGFTTTDSSVGVGGLRLSSCRERLGDFLFSDGEVIIEESQSGCLSSCSTDVVGTVPTITADDGVPSPRPWIEKTGARTNLADGVDVAEAMRCAGPQGINGDGFEAPLEAMRGVIDGERNSQGFLRDEALLAVIFVTDETDCSMPPGNAQRLISAEGRPLWSDPSSELPTSAVCWNAGTACTGGPGIYDECHTEDHGWDGLPAGADEETVLYPVSRYVDALRDVSQRKSARGGTSQVLVAVIGGVPLDYPDAGVLPFQDSDDPEFNLEYGIGPSCGRGTETVHSPPGLPPVRVREFAEAFATERNVFSICSPDYTAALEQIGGALGRLSARTCVPGCVAD
;
A
#
# COMPACT_ATOMS: atom_id res chain seq x y z
N MET A 1 53.47 -28.35 -45.63
CA MET A 1 53.27 -28.21 -44.17
C MET A 1 53.61 -26.76 -43.85
N GLY A 2 52.73 -25.77 -43.99
CA GLY A 2 51.40 -25.66 -43.40
C GLY A 2 51.56 -24.98 -42.05
N TRP A 3 51.10 -23.72 -41.92
CA TRP A 3 50.43 -23.12 -40.75
C TRP A 3 50.17 -21.62 -40.99
N THR A 4 48.90 -21.30 -41.21
CA THR A 4 48.31 -19.96 -41.24
C THR A 4 47.89 -19.54 -39.84
N ARG A 5 48.25 -18.32 -39.39
CA ARG A 5 47.69 -17.70 -38.18
C ARG A 5 46.47 -16.87 -38.57
N GLY A 6 45.29 -17.28 -38.09
CA GLY A 6 44.03 -16.54 -38.20
C GLY A 6 43.79 -15.63 -37.00
N SER A 7 43.11 -14.52 -37.27
CA SER A 7 42.73 -13.44 -36.37
C SER A 7 41.77 -13.90 -35.25
N ALA A 8 41.97 -13.39 -34.04
CA ALA A 8 41.06 -13.59 -32.91
C ALA A 8 40.00 -12.48 -32.88
N LEU A 9 38.72 -12.84 -33.01
CA LEU A 9 37.58 -12.01 -32.60
C LEU A 9 37.38 -12.20 -31.08
N ALA A 10 37.40 -11.10 -30.33
CA ALA A 10 37.01 -11.09 -28.93
C ALA A 10 35.48 -11.06 -28.82
N TRP A 11 34.91 -12.10 -28.20
CA TRP A 11 33.50 -12.11 -27.79
C TRP A 11 33.40 -11.51 -26.38
N LEU A 12 32.57 -10.47 -26.25
CA LEU A 12 32.14 -9.94 -24.96
C LEU A 12 31.20 -10.97 -24.32
N VAL A 13 31.57 -11.54 -23.18
CA VAL A 13 30.66 -12.35 -22.35
C VAL A 13 30.02 -11.42 -21.34
N VAL A 14 28.71 -11.19 -21.46
CA VAL A 14 27.90 -10.59 -20.39
C VAL A 14 27.68 -11.67 -19.33
N THR A 15 28.30 -11.52 -18.17
CA THR A 15 28.04 -12.37 -17.00
C THR A 15 26.89 -11.78 -16.20
N GLY A 16 25.76 -12.49 -16.12
CA GLY A 16 24.62 -12.09 -15.28
C GLY A 16 23.71 -13.26 -14.94
N CYS A 17 24.04 -14.00 -13.87
CA CYS A 17 23.13 -14.46 -12.80
C CYS A 17 23.97 -15.28 -11.82
N GLY A 18 24.15 -14.79 -10.59
CA GLY A 18 24.89 -15.50 -9.54
C GLY A 18 24.20 -16.81 -9.20
N ARG A 19 24.92 -17.93 -9.34
CA ARG A 19 24.45 -19.26 -8.90
C ARG A 19 24.39 -19.30 -7.37
N SER A 20 23.20 -19.34 -6.80
CA SER A 20 22.98 -19.95 -5.49
C SER A 20 22.76 -21.45 -5.72
N ALA A 21 23.71 -22.26 -5.28
CA ALA A 21 23.71 -23.70 -5.43
C ALA A 21 23.00 -24.36 -4.24
N LEU A 22 21.72 -24.74 -4.39
CA LEU A 22 21.06 -25.75 -3.56
C LEU A 22 20.10 -26.59 -4.42
N PHE A 23 20.56 -27.80 -4.73
CA PHE A 23 19.91 -28.99 -5.26
C PHE A 23 18.40 -28.96 -5.61
N GLY A 24 18.11 -29.08 -6.91
CA GLY A 24 16.90 -29.68 -7.48
C GLY A 24 17.28 -30.83 -8.43
N PRO A 25 16.36 -31.74 -8.78
CA PRO A 25 16.68 -32.92 -9.59
C PRO A 25 17.24 -32.50 -10.96
N GLU A 26 18.27 -33.23 -11.38
CA GLU A 26 18.91 -33.09 -12.69
C GLU A 26 17.83 -33.20 -13.78
N LEU A 27 17.60 -32.12 -14.51
CA LEU A 27 16.64 -32.08 -15.61
C LEU A 27 17.15 -32.99 -16.73
N ASP A 28 16.28 -33.89 -17.20
CA ASP A 28 16.56 -34.74 -18.36
C ASP A 28 16.95 -33.89 -19.58
N PRO A 29 17.98 -34.29 -20.35
CA PRO A 29 18.36 -33.59 -21.57
C PRO A 29 17.25 -33.70 -22.61
N CYS A 30 16.86 -32.57 -23.20
CA CYS A 30 15.83 -32.50 -24.21
C CYS A 30 16.18 -33.34 -25.44
N ASP A 31 15.37 -34.37 -25.73
CA ASP A 31 15.42 -35.08 -27.01
C ASP A 31 14.82 -34.18 -28.10
N GLY A 32 15.55 -34.04 -29.20
CA GLY A 32 15.50 -32.90 -30.13
C GLY A 32 14.28 -32.80 -31.04
N ASN A 33 13.06 -33.12 -30.59
CA ASN A 33 11.86 -32.98 -31.43
C ASN A 33 10.52 -32.70 -30.73
N ALA A 34 10.46 -32.35 -29.43
CA ALA A 34 9.21 -31.87 -28.83
C ALA A 34 9.43 -31.09 -27.52
N CYS A 35 9.75 -29.80 -27.60
CA CYS A 35 9.54 -28.88 -26.49
C CYS A 35 9.27 -27.47 -27.02
N THR A 36 8.05 -27.26 -27.52
CA THR A 36 7.48 -25.92 -27.68
C THR A 36 6.61 -25.64 -26.47
N SER A 37 7.22 -25.24 -25.36
CA SER A 37 6.48 -24.44 -24.38
C SER A 37 6.55 -22.99 -24.85
N VAL A 38 5.47 -22.52 -25.46
CA VAL A 38 5.23 -21.07 -25.53
C VAL A 38 4.93 -20.65 -24.11
N ALA A 39 5.94 -20.17 -23.39
CA ALA A 39 5.70 -19.46 -22.16
C ALA A 39 5.18 -18.07 -22.55
N THR A 40 3.87 -17.92 -22.59
CA THR A 40 3.26 -16.61 -22.50
C THR A 40 3.65 -16.04 -21.14
N LEU A 41 4.56 -15.08 -21.15
CA LEU A 41 4.87 -14.25 -19.99
C LEU A 41 3.64 -13.37 -19.73
N GLU A 42 2.56 -13.94 -19.19
CA GLU A 42 1.40 -13.16 -18.80
C GLU A 42 1.80 -12.28 -17.62
N ARG A 43 2.05 -11.01 -17.94
CA ARG A 43 2.36 -9.97 -16.97
C ARG A 43 1.10 -9.64 -16.20
N SER A 44 0.89 -10.39 -15.11
CA SER A 44 -0.27 -10.21 -14.23
C SER A 44 0.08 -9.42 -12.97
N ALA A 45 -0.80 -8.52 -12.54
CA ALA A 45 -0.63 -7.75 -11.30
C ALA A 45 -1.92 -7.66 -10.47
N ASP A 46 -1.82 -7.85 -9.15
CA ASP A 46 -2.88 -7.57 -8.18
C ASP A 46 -2.44 -6.35 -7.38
N ILE A 47 -3.21 -5.27 -7.48
CA ILE A 47 -2.87 -3.95 -6.94
C ILE A 47 -3.87 -3.62 -5.84
N LEU A 48 -3.39 -3.52 -4.61
CA LEU A 48 -4.17 -3.12 -3.45
C LEU A 48 -3.86 -1.68 -3.09
N PHE A 49 -4.87 -0.82 -3.13
CA PHE A 49 -4.83 0.50 -2.52
C PHE A 49 -5.41 0.42 -1.10
N VAL A 50 -4.61 0.82 -0.13
CA VAL A 50 -5.00 1.00 1.27
C VAL A 50 -5.09 2.49 1.50
N ILE A 51 -6.33 2.99 1.57
CA ILE A 51 -6.62 4.42 1.53
C ILE A 51 -7.16 4.84 2.87
N ASP A 52 -6.46 5.81 3.44
CA ASP A 52 -6.85 6.48 4.66
C ASP A 52 -8.19 7.18 4.50
N ASN A 53 -9.10 6.89 5.41
CA ASN A 53 -10.45 7.45 5.44
C ASN A 53 -10.71 8.30 6.69
N SER A 54 -9.65 8.85 7.29
CA SER A 54 -9.72 9.88 8.32
C SER A 54 -10.44 11.14 7.84
N GLY A 55 -10.88 11.98 8.79
CA GLY A 55 -11.62 13.22 8.53
C GLY A 55 -10.91 14.21 7.61
N SER A 56 -9.58 14.13 7.50
CA SER A 56 -8.74 15.07 6.74
C SER A 56 -8.51 14.68 5.28
N MET A 57 -8.68 13.41 4.93
CA MET A 57 -8.27 12.82 3.66
C MET A 57 -9.10 13.22 2.43
N GLY A 58 -10.09 14.12 2.58
CA GLY A 58 -11.03 14.46 1.51
C GLY A 58 -10.36 15.04 0.27
N VAL A 59 -9.41 15.96 0.46
CA VAL A 59 -8.69 16.61 -0.65
C VAL A 59 -7.71 15.62 -1.31
N GLU A 60 -6.98 14.88 -0.50
CA GLU A 60 -5.95 13.92 -0.88
C GLU A 60 -6.55 12.77 -1.70
N GLN A 61 -7.71 12.26 -1.30
CA GLN A 61 -8.47 11.26 -2.08
C GLN A 61 -8.96 11.84 -3.42
N GLY A 62 -9.34 13.12 -3.46
CA GLY A 62 -9.70 13.82 -4.70
C GLY A 62 -8.51 13.94 -5.67
N VAL A 63 -7.32 14.28 -5.15
CA VAL A 63 -6.07 14.32 -5.93
C VAL A 63 -5.73 12.93 -6.46
N LEU A 64 -5.76 11.91 -5.59
CA LEU A 64 -5.55 10.51 -6.00
C LEU A 64 -6.50 10.10 -7.12
N ALA A 65 -7.80 10.37 -6.96
CA ALA A 65 -8.82 10.05 -7.96
C ALA A 65 -8.51 10.73 -9.30
N SER A 66 -8.20 12.03 -9.29
CA SER A 66 -7.86 12.79 -10.49
C SER A 66 -6.61 12.26 -11.22
N ASN A 67 -5.69 11.58 -10.52
CA ASN A 67 -4.44 11.08 -11.10
C ASN A 67 -4.43 9.58 -11.45
N PHE A 68 -5.46 8.80 -11.15
CA PHE A 68 -5.55 7.40 -11.62
C PHE A 68 -5.34 7.20 -13.13
N PRO A 69 -5.77 8.13 -14.03
CA PRO A 69 -5.47 7.99 -15.46
C PRO A 69 -3.97 7.90 -15.76
N ALA A 70 -3.13 8.67 -15.06
CA ALA A 70 -1.68 8.62 -15.25
C ALA A 70 -1.10 7.26 -14.82
N PHE A 71 -1.60 6.70 -13.71
CA PHE A 71 -1.23 5.36 -13.28
C PHE A 71 -1.59 4.31 -14.34
N PHE A 72 -2.80 4.39 -14.89
CA PHE A 72 -3.28 3.49 -15.93
C PHE A 72 -2.45 3.59 -17.23
N ASP A 73 -2.13 4.81 -17.67
CA ASP A 73 -1.31 5.03 -18.86
C ASP A 73 0.06 4.36 -18.74
N VAL A 74 0.60 4.23 -17.52
CA VAL A 74 1.82 3.46 -17.27
C VAL A 74 1.55 1.95 -17.30
N LEU A 75 0.48 1.45 -16.67
CA LEU A 75 0.13 0.03 -16.70
C LEU A 75 -0.06 -0.49 -18.14
N GLU A 76 -0.75 0.27 -18.99
CA GLU A 76 -0.96 -0.08 -20.40
C GLU A 76 0.35 -0.05 -21.20
N ARG A 77 1.19 0.96 -20.98
CA ARG A 77 2.49 1.12 -21.68
C ARG A 77 3.48 0.02 -21.34
N GLU A 78 3.54 -0.40 -20.07
CA GLU A 78 4.44 -1.44 -19.58
C GLU A 78 3.97 -2.87 -19.91
N GLN A 79 2.90 -3.00 -20.71
CA GLN A 79 2.25 -4.27 -21.07
C GLN A 79 1.75 -5.06 -19.84
N LEU A 80 1.56 -4.38 -18.70
CA LEU A 80 0.78 -4.90 -17.56
C LEU A 80 -0.73 -4.93 -17.90
N GLY A 81 -1.16 -4.15 -18.90
CA GLY A 81 -2.53 -4.12 -19.43
C GLY A 81 -3.05 -5.46 -20.00
N ALA A 82 -2.23 -6.51 -20.00
CA ALA A 82 -2.67 -7.86 -20.32
C ALA A 82 -3.56 -8.47 -19.21
N SER A 83 -3.29 -8.21 -17.92
CA SER A 83 -4.05 -8.85 -16.83
C SER A 83 -3.83 -8.18 -15.47
N TYR A 84 -4.80 -7.43 -14.93
CA TYR A 84 -4.66 -6.87 -13.58
C TYR A 84 -5.95 -6.88 -12.77
N ARG A 85 -5.77 -6.83 -11.45
CA ARG A 85 -6.83 -6.58 -10.46
C ARG A 85 -6.49 -5.36 -9.64
N VAL A 86 -7.47 -4.51 -9.37
CA VAL A 86 -7.34 -3.36 -8.47
C VAL A 86 -8.39 -3.47 -7.37
N GLY A 87 -7.92 -3.63 -6.14
CA GLY A 87 -8.74 -3.62 -4.93
C GLY A 87 -8.50 -2.36 -4.11
N PHE A 88 -9.53 -1.90 -3.43
CA PHE A 88 -9.47 -0.76 -2.50
C PHE A 88 -9.92 -1.23 -1.13
N THR A 89 -9.24 -0.78 -0.08
CA THR A 89 -9.64 -0.99 1.32
C THR A 89 -9.39 0.28 2.12
N THR A 90 -10.12 0.46 3.21
CA THR A 90 -9.98 1.55 4.17
C THR A 90 -8.94 1.22 5.24
N THR A 91 -8.58 2.20 6.06
CA THR A 91 -7.67 2.04 7.20
C THR A 91 -8.39 1.84 8.53
N ASP A 92 -9.72 1.89 8.56
CA ASP A 92 -10.55 1.62 9.75
C ASP A 92 -10.02 0.45 10.60
N SER A 93 -9.79 0.72 11.88
CA SER A 93 -9.38 -0.26 12.90
C SER A 93 -10.53 -1.07 13.51
N SER A 94 -11.79 -0.65 13.29
CA SER A 94 -12.97 -1.35 13.81
C SER A 94 -13.21 -2.75 13.18
N VAL A 95 -13.96 -3.59 13.91
CA VAL A 95 -14.14 -5.04 13.66
C VAL A 95 -14.58 -5.33 12.22
N GLY A 96 -13.62 -5.66 11.36
CA GLY A 96 -13.87 -5.78 9.92
C GLY A 96 -12.66 -5.49 9.03
N VAL A 97 -11.62 -4.85 9.59
CA VAL A 97 -10.31 -4.49 8.98
C VAL A 97 -9.91 -5.34 7.75
N GLY A 98 -9.62 -4.67 6.63
CA GLY A 98 -9.13 -5.29 5.41
C GLY A 98 -10.18 -5.99 4.55
N GLY A 99 -11.38 -5.41 4.47
CA GLY A 99 -12.37 -5.77 3.46
C GLY A 99 -12.17 -4.97 2.18
N LEU A 100 -12.20 -5.63 1.03
CA LEU A 100 -12.22 -4.92 -0.25
C LEU A 100 -13.58 -4.24 -0.45
N ARG A 101 -13.57 -2.98 -0.88
CA ARG A 101 -14.75 -2.17 -1.18
C ARG A 101 -14.69 -1.69 -2.62
N LEU A 102 -15.67 -2.10 -3.42
CA LEU A 102 -15.86 -1.59 -4.77
C LEU A 102 -17.29 -1.07 -4.89
N SER A 103 -17.42 0.25 -4.90
CA SER A 103 -18.67 0.98 -5.07
C SER A 103 -18.32 2.41 -5.45
N SER A 104 -19.17 3.07 -6.23
CA SER A 104 -18.91 4.48 -6.54
C SER A 104 -19.01 5.32 -5.28
N CYS A 105 -18.10 6.25 -5.06
CA CYS A 105 -18.18 7.24 -3.99
C CYS A 105 -19.50 8.03 -4.02
N ARG A 106 -20.13 8.13 -5.20
CA ARG A 106 -21.42 8.82 -5.41
C ARG A 106 -22.60 8.09 -4.80
N GLU A 107 -22.49 6.78 -4.60
CA GLU A 107 -23.49 5.97 -3.86
C GLU A 107 -23.40 6.19 -2.35
N ARG A 108 -22.34 6.89 -1.91
CA ARG A 108 -21.84 6.90 -0.54
C ARG A 108 -21.42 8.29 -0.09
N LEU A 109 -22.06 9.33 -0.62
CA LEU A 109 -21.69 10.72 -0.28
C LEU A 109 -21.77 11.01 1.22
N GLY A 110 -22.58 10.26 1.97
CA GLY A 110 -22.63 10.33 3.43
C GLY A 110 -21.34 9.88 4.12
N ASP A 111 -20.50 9.07 3.46
CA ASP A 111 -19.18 8.70 3.97
C ASP A 111 -18.16 9.84 3.82
N PHE A 112 -18.50 10.91 3.08
CA PHE A 112 -17.68 12.12 2.98
C PHE A 112 -18.13 13.21 3.96
N LEU A 113 -18.86 12.80 5.00
CA LEU A 113 -19.26 13.64 6.13
C LEU A 113 -18.59 13.11 7.38
N PHE A 114 -17.78 13.94 8.02
CA PHE A 114 -17.16 13.64 9.30
C PHE A 114 -17.67 14.61 10.36
N SER A 115 -17.93 14.10 11.56
CA SER A 115 -18.43 14.90 12.68
C SER A 115 -17.47 14.78 13.84
N ASP A 116 -16.88 15.91 14.22
CA ASP A 116 -16.04 16.04 15.40
C ASP A 116 -16.68 17.02 16.37
N GLY A 117 -17.45 16.49 17.32
CA GLY A 117 -18.26 17.29 18.24
C GLY A 117 -19.28 18.16 17.51
N GLU A 118 -19.09 19.48 17.55
CA GLU A 118 -19.96 20.45 16.88
C GLU A 118 -19.52 20.78 15.43
N VAL A 119 -18.32 20.34 15.03
CA VAL A 119 -17.78 20.57 13.69
C VAL A 119 -18.26 19.47 12.76
N ILE A 120 -18.82 19.87 11.61
CA ILE A 120 -19.17 18.97 10.52
C ILE A 120 -18.26 19.33 9.34
N ILE A 121 -17.46 18.36 8.92
CA ILE A 121 -16.61 18.41 7.73
C ILE A 121 -17.37 17.75 6.59
N GLU A 122 -17.51 18.44 5.46
CA GLU A 122 -18.20 17.96 4.27
C GLU A 122 -17.26 18.05 3.06
N GLU A 123 -16.68 16.91 2.67
CA GLU A 123 -15.70 16.81 1.59
C GLU A 123 -16.25 16.01 0.39
N SER A 124 -17.58 15.92 0.27
CA SER A 124 -18.23 15.21 -0.84
C SER A 124 -17.86 15.81 -2.20
N GLN A 125 -17.65 17.13 -2.26
CA GLN A 125 -17.29 17.84 -3.47
C GLN A 125 -15.83 17.59 -3.89
N SER A 126 -14.88 17.74 -2.98
CA SER A 126 -13.44 17.58 -3.20
C SER A 126 -13.07 16.12 -3.41
N GLY A 127 -13.49 15.24 -2.50
CA GLY A 127 -13.11 13.82 -2.47
C GLY A 127 -13.86 12.93 -3.45
N CYS A 128 -15.04 13.33 -3.93
CA CYS A 128 -15.83 12.49 -4.85
C CYS A 128 -16.31 13.23 -6.11
N LEU A 129 -17.17 14.25 -5.95
CA LEU A 129 -17.92 14.82 -7.08
C LEU A 129 -17.05 15.58 -8.09
N SER A 130 -15.87 16.04 -7.68
CA SER A 130 -14.89 16.69 -8.57
C SER A 130 -14.30 15.74 -9.62
N SER A 131 -14.16 14.46 -9.26
CA SER A 131 -13.34 13.49 -10.00
C SER A 131 -14.16 12.32 -10.56
N CYS A 132 -15.32 12.02 -9.96
CA CYS A 132 -16.18 10.90 -10.35
C CYS A 132 -17.46 11.38 -11.04
N SER A 133 -17.72 10.86 -12.25
CA SER A 133 -18.92 11.14 -13.04
C SER A 133 -19.93 9.97 -13.08
N THR A 134 -19.52 8.78 -12.65
CA THR A 134 -20.33 7.55 -12.71
C THR A 134 -21.00 7.24 -11.38
N ASP A 135 -22.34 7.24 -11.38
CA ASP A 135 -23.13 7.01 -10.16
C ASP A 135 -22.98 5.60 -9.59
N VAL A 136 -22.75 4.57 -10.42
CA VAL A 136 -22.66 3.17 -9.96
C VAL A 136 -21.46 2.48 -10.59
N VAL A 137 -20.59 1.92 -9.75
CA VAL A 137 -19.50 1.04 -10.19
C VAL A 137 -19.84 -0.39 -9.77
N GLY A 138 -20.36 -1.17 -10.72
CA GLY A 138 -20.72 -2.57 -10.51
C GLY A 138 -19.89 -3.53 -11.35
N THR A 139 -19.76 -4.77 -10.87
CA THR A 139 -19.09 -5.85 -11.61
C THR A 139 -20.05 -6.94 -12.04
N VAL A 140 -19.82 -7.51 -13.22
CA VAL A 140 -20.47 -8.75 -13.63
C VAL A 140 -19.92 -9.95 -12.84
N PRO A 141 -20.74 -10.99 -12.56
CA PRO A 141 -20.27 -12.16 -11.84
C PRO A 141 -19.10 -12.88 -12.54
N THR A 142 -18.03 -13.18 -11.80
CA THR A 142 -16.89 -13.97 -12.27
C THR A 142 -16.54 -15.10 -11.31
N ILE A 143 -15.84 -16.12 -11.82
CA ILE A 143 -15.22 -17.18 -11.01
C ILE A 143 -13.76 -16.82 -10.73
N THR A 144 -13.19 -17.35 -9.65
CA THR A 144 -11.76 -17.28 -9.35
C THR A 144 -11.16 -18.69 -9.23
N ALA A 145 -9.84 -18.79 -9.08
CA ALA A 145 -9.18 -20.07 -8.81
C ALA A 145 -9.63 -20.67 -7.47
N ASP A 146 -9.95 -19.81 -6.50
CA ASP A 146 -10.35 -20.20 -5.14
C ASP A 146 -11.88 -20.34 -4.98
N ASP A 147 -12.67 -19.69 -5.85
CA ASP A 147 -14.13 -19.71 -5.82
C ASP A 147 -14.75 -19.94 -7.21
N GLY A 148 -15.20 -21.17 -7.44
CA GLY A 148 -15.86 -21.57 -8.69
C GLY A 148 -17.32 -21.09 -8.82
N VAL A 149 -17.88 -20.41 -7.83
CA VAL A 149 -19.24 -19.85 -7.89
C VAL A 149 -19.17 -18.45 -8.51
N PRO A 150 -19.87 -18.20 -9.65
CA PRO A 150 -19.91 -16.85 -10.22
C PRO A 150 -20.56 -15.87 -9.24
N SER A 151 -19.80 -14.85 -8.84
CA SER A 151 -20.28 -13.77 -7.96
C SER A 151 -19.67 -12.43 -8.38
N PRO A 152 -20.37 -11.29 -8.16
CA PRO A 152 -19.76 -9.98 -8.27
C PRO A 152 -18.56 -9.89 -7.32
N ARG A 153 -17.46 -9.29 -7.79
CA ARG A 153 -16.20 -9.24 -7.06
C ARG A 153 -15.90 -7.81 -6.62
N PRO A 154 -15.41 -7.58 -5.39
CA PRO A 154 -15.12 -6.23 -4.91
C PRO A 154 -13.76 -5.69 -5.42
N TRP A 155 -13.42 -5.97 -6.67
CA TRP A 155 -12.23 -5.42 -7.32
C TRP A 155 -12.48 -5.21 -8.82
N ILE A 156 -11.76 -4.27 -9.39
CA ILE A 156 -11.74 -4.04 -10.84
C ILE A 156 -10.79 -5.07 -11.44
N GLU A 157 -11.23 -5.81 -12.44
CA GLU A 157 -10.42 -6.79 -13.16
C GLU A 157 -10.40 -6.44 -14.65
N LYS A 158 -9.22 -6.51 -15.26
CA LYS A 158 -9.02 -6.46 -16.71
C LYS A 158 -8.17 -7.64 -17.14
N THR A 159 -8.60 -8.36 -18.18
CA THR A 159 -7.83 -9.41 -18.85
C THR A 159 -7.91 -9.22 -20.35
N GLY A 160 -6.81 -8.75 -20.95
CA GLY A 160 -6.74 -8.30 -22.34
C GLY A 160 -7.77 -7.19 -22.61
N ALA A 161 -8.64 -7.42 -23.60
CA ALA A 161 -9.70 -6.47 -23.93
C ALA A 161 -10.94 -6.57 -23.02
N ARG A 162 -11.01 -7.56 -22.13
CA ARG A 162 -12.19 -7.79 -21.26
C ARG A 162 -11.98 -7.16 -19.90
N THR A 163 -13.08 -6.73 -19.29
CA THR A 163 -13.13 -6.30 -17.89
C THR A 163 -14.31 -6.98 -17.19
N ASN A 164 -14.26 -7.08 -15.86
CA ASN A 164 -15.40 -7.49 -15.05
C ASN A 164 -16.37 -6.33 -14.74
N LEU A 165 -16.12 -5.11 -15.23
CA LEU A 165 -17.02 -3.97 -15.04
C LEU A 165 -18.32 -4.13 -15.85
N ALA A 166 -19.39 -3.51 -15.36
CA ALA A 166 -20.65 -3.40 -16.09
C ALA A 166 -20.50 -2.61 -17.40
N ASP A 167 -21.38 -2.87 -18.37
CA ASP A 167 -21.35 -2.23 -19.68
C ASP A 167 -21.36 -0.70 -19.58
N GLY A 168 -20.43 -0.05 -20.31
CA GLY A 168 -20.34 1.41 -20.40
C GLY A 168 -19.48 2.07 -19.33
N VAL A 169 -18.95 1.32 -18.36
CA VAL A 169 -17.99 1.84 -17.37
C VAL A 169 -16.58 1.48 -17.81
N ASP A 170 -15.77 2.49 -18.13
CA ASP A 170 -14.35 2.29 -18.40
C ASP A 170 -13.55 2.14 -17.09
N VAL A 171 -12.38 1.51 -17.16
CA VAL A 171 -11.57 1.20 -15.97
C VAL A 171 -11.08 2.47 -15.27
N ALA A 172 -10.67 3.49 -16.03
CA ALA A 172 -10.16 4.74 -15.43
C ALA A 172 -11.27 5.45 -14.66
N GLU A 173 -12.47 5.52 -15.22
CA GLU A 173 -13.65 6.06 -14.57
C GLU A 173 -14.08 5.22 -13.36
N ALA A 174 -14.05 3.88 -13.47
CA ALA A 174 -14.31 3.01 -12.33
C ALA A 174 -13.32 3.27 -11.19
N MET A 175 -12.03 3.47 -11.47
CA MET A 175 -11.03 3.80 -10.46
C MET A 175 -11.25 5.20 -9.85
N ARG A 176 -11.55 6.22 -10.67
CA ARG A 176 -11.89 7.56 -10.17
C ARG A 176 -13.06 7.55 -9.19
N CYS A 177 -14.04 6.69 -9.47
CA CYS A 177 -15.24 6.57 -8.65
C CYS A 177 -15.09 5.62 -7.48
N ALA A 178 -14.30 4.56 -7.61
CA ALA A 178 -14.11 3.55 -6.57
C ALA A 178 -12.97 3.85 -5.63
N GLY A 179 -11.98 4.65 -6.03
CA GLY A 179 -10.80 4.95 -5.24
C GLY A 179 -11.11 5.77 -3.98
N PRO A 180 -11.86 6.88 -4.06
CA PRO A 180 -12.30 7.59 -2.88
C PRO A 180 -13.11 6.68 -1.94
N GLN A 181 -12.63 6.51 -0.70
CA GLN A 181 -13.22 5.64 0.31
C GLN A 181 -14.15 6.36 1.29
N GLY A 182 -14.04 7.68 1.42
CA GLY A 182 -14.77 8.47 2.42
C GLY A 182 -13.81 9.06 3.44
N ILE A 183 -14.32 9.90 4.35
CA ILE A 183 -13.58 10.56 5.43
C ILE A 183 -14.20 10.27 6.81
N ASN A 184 -15.07 9.27 6.90
CA ASN A 184 -15.81 8.92 8.11
C ASN A 184 -15.18 7.75 8.90
N GLY A 185 -13.88 7.56 8.75
CA GLY A 185 -13.11 6.53 9.42
C GLY A 185 -12.98 6.74 10.91
N ASP A 186 -12.46 5.71 11.59
CA ASP A 186 -12.13 5.84 13.01
C ASP A 186 -10.83 6.61 13.23
N GLY A 187 -10.73 7.35 14.33
CA GLY A 187 -9.53 8.16 14.62
C GLY A 187 -8.26 7.36 14.94
N PHE A 188 -8.24 6.04 14.72
CA PHE A 188 -7.07 5.18 14.95
C PHE A 188 -6.77 4.38 13.68
N GLU A 189 -6.20 5.05 12.69
CA GLU A 189 -5.98 4.48 11.38
C GLU A 189 -5.01 3.29 11.42
N ALA A 190 -5.43 2.13 10.91
CA ALA A 190 -4.69 0.86 10.93
C ALA A 190 -4.32 0.34 9.53
N PRO A 191 -3.56 1.10 8.71
CA PRO A 191 -3.22 0.71 7.34
C PRO A 191 -2.53 -0.65 7.23
N LEU A 192 -1.60 -0.97 8.13
CA LEU A 192 -0.87 -2.24 8.05
C LEU A 192 -1.78 -3.44 8.35
N GLU A 193 -2.67 -3.34 9.33
CA GLU A 193 -3.66 -4.39 9.60
C GLU A 193 -4.73 -4.46 8.51
N ALA A 194 -5.13 -3.34 7.90
CA ALA A 194 -6.03 -3.33 6.74
C ALA A 194 -5.45 -4.10 5.56
N MET A 195 -4.18 -3.83 5.22
CA MET A 195 -3.45 -4.59 4.21
C MET A 195 -3.39 -6.08 4.57
N ARG A 196 -2.99 -6.41 5.80
CA ARG A 196 -2.91 -7.79 6.28
C ARG A 196 -4.26 -8.48 6.17
N GLY A 197 -5.34 -7.79 6.54
CA GLY A 197 -6.70 -8.26 6.42
C GLY A 197 -7.02 -8.67 4.99
N VAL A 198 -6.65 -7.91 3.96
CA VAL A 198 -6.92 -8.31 2.56
C VAL A 198 -6.10 -9.53 2.14
N ILE A 199 -4.81 -9.59 2.51
CA ILE A 199 -3.88 -10.61 1.99
C ILE A 199 -3.88 -11.94 2.77
N ASP A 200 -4.48 -11.95 3.96
CA ASP A 200 -4.59 -13.14 4.80
C ASP A 200 -5.46 -14.21 4.13
N GLY A 201 -5.11 -15.49 4.32
CA GLY A 201 -5.70 -16.60 3.55
C GLY A 201 -7.22 -16.70 3.65
N GLU A 202 -7.80 -16.41 4.83
CA GLU A 202 -9.25 -16.46 5.05
C GLU A 202 -10.00 -15.31 4.38
N ARG A 203 -9.38 -14.14 4.24
CA ARG A 203 -9.99 -12.94 3.65
C ARG A 203 -9.68 -12.79 2.17
N ASN A 204 -8.58 -13.37 1.71
CA ASN A 204 -8.37 -13.71 0.31
C ASN A 204 -9.30 -14.84 -0.17
N SER A 205 -10.24 -15.34 0.64
CA SER A 205 -11.21 -16.39 0.23
C SER A 205 -12.07 -15.99 -0.98
N GLN A 206 -12.22 -14.69 -1.26
CA GLN A 206 -12.88 -14.24 -2.48
C GLN A 206 -12.01 -14.46 -3.72
N GLY A 207 -10.72 -14.70 -3.55
CA GLY A 207 -9.74 -14.99 -4.58
C GLY A 207 -9.23 -13.74 -5.27
N PHE A 208 -8.95 -12.65 -4.54
CA PHE A 208 -8.39 -11.41 -5.09
C PHE A 208 -6.94 -11.63 -5.55
N LEU A 209 -6.10 -12.18 -4.67
CA LEU A 209 -4.71 -12.51 -4.96
C LEU A 209 -4.62 -13.76 -5.84
N ARG A 210 -3.95 -13.62 -6.98
CA ARG A 210 -3.62 -14.70 -7.91
C ARG A 210 -2.20 -15.16 -7.70
N ASP A 211 -1.96 -16.46 -7.83
CA ASP A 211 -0.63 -17.03 -7.59
C ASP A 211 0.38 -16.55 -8.65
N GLU A 212 -0.04 -16.44 -9.90
CA GLU A 212 0.78 -16.00 -11.03
C GLU A 212 1.02 -14.49 -11.10
N ALA A 213 0.24 -13.68 -10.36
CA ALA A 213 0.30 -12.23 -10.44
C ALA A 213 1.25 -11.62 -9.40
N LEU A 214 1.96 -10.56 -9.80
CA LEU A 214 2.74 -9.74 -8.88
C LEU A 214 1.78 -9.05 -7.90
N LEU A 215 2.13 -8.95 -6.62
CA LEU A 215 1.35 -8.16 -5.65
C LEU A 215 1.95 -6.75 -5.52
N ALA A 216 1.12 -5.73 -5.71
CA ALA A 216 1.43 -4.34 -5.40
C ALA A 216 0.55 -3.86 -4.24
N VAL A 217 1.14 -3.24 -3.23
CA VAL A 217 0.42 -2.61 -2.13
C VAL A 217 0.80 -1.14 -2.09
N ILE A 218 -0.19 -0.26 -2.17
CA ILE A 218 -0.01 1.19 -2.21
C ILE A 218 -0.80 1.78 -1.04
N PHE A 219 -0.09 2.35 -0.07
CA PHE A 219 -0.68 3.09 1.05
C PHE A 219 -0.85 4.55 0.68
N VAL A 220 -1.96 5.16 1.08
CA VAL A 220 -2.23 6.58 0.94
C VAL A 220 -2.77 7.06 2.28
N THR A 221 -1.97 7.80 3.07
CA THR A 221 -2.31 8.19 4.44
C THR A 221 -1.57 9.45 4.87
N ASP A 222 -2.27 10.38 5.51
CA ASP A 222 -1.70 11.57 6.16
C ASP A 222 -1.48 11.35 7.67
N GLU A 223 -1.87 10.20 8.22
CA GLU A 223 -1.76 9.89 9.64
C GLU A 223 -0.72 8.79 9.98
N THR A 224 -0.65 8.45 11.28
CA THR A 224 0.25 7.42 11.82
C THR A 224 -0.45 6.07 11.94
N ASP A 225 0.27 4.99 11.63
CA ASP A 225 -0.25 3.63 11.80
C ASP A 225 -0.55 3.29 13.28
N CYS A 226 -1.79 2.87 13.51
CA CYS A 226 -2.35 2.43 14.79
C CYS A 226 -2.77 0.96 14.75
N SER A 227 -2.12 0.14 13.91
CA SER A 227 -2.44 -1.27 13.74
C SER A 227 -2.24 -2.08 15.02
N MET A 228 -3.33 -2.28 15.76
CA MET A 228 -3.33 -2.86 17.11
C MET A 228 -4.12 -4.17 17.21
N PRO A 229 -3.79 -5.03 18.19
CA PRO A 229 -4.58 -6.22 18.49
C PRO A 229 -6.06 -5.97 18.75
N PRO A 230 -6.96 -6.90 18.37
CA PRO A 230 -8.36 -6.83 18.75
C PRO A 230 -8.52 -6.69 20.26
N GLY A 231 -9.24 -5.66 20.69
CA GLY A 231 -9.45 -5.34 22.11
C GLY A 231 -8.48 -4.32 22.69
N ASN A 232 -7.34 -4.05 22.04
CA ASN A 232 -6.42 -3.01 22.49
C ASN A 232 -7.02 -1.62 22.34
N ALA A 233 -7.86 -1.35 21.33
CA ALA A 233 -8.53 -0.05 21.18
C ALA A 233 -9.34 0.33 22.44
N GLN A 234 -10.12 -0.62 22.98
CA GLN A 234 -10.92 -0.39 24.19
C GLN A 234 -10.05 -0.22 25.45
N ARG A 235 -8.88 -0.88 25.48
CA ARG A 235 -7.90 -0.77 26.56
C ARG A 235 -7.14 0.55 26.48
N LEU A 236 -6.85 1.03 25.27
CA LEU A 236 -6.17 2.30 24.98
C LEU A 236 -6.98 3.50 25.45
N ILE A 237 -8.31 3.47 25.26
CA ILE A 237 -9.23 4.50 25.79
C ILE A 237 -9.54 4.35 27.28
N SER A 238 -8.92 3.40 27.98
CA SER A 238 -9.11 3.17 29.42
C SER A 238 -7.99 3.82 30.26
N ALA A 239 -8.10 3.73 31.59
CA ALA A 239 -7.04 4.19 32.49
C ALA A 239 -5.68 3.48 32.26
N GLU A 240 -5.69 2.27 31.67
CA GLU A 240 -4.47 1.52 31.35
C GLU A 240 -3.68 2.16 30.19
N GLY A 241 -4.34 2.86 29.27
CA GLY A 241 -3.67 3.53 28.15
C GLY A 241 -3.06 4.89 28.49
N ARG A 242 -3.37 5.46 29.67
CA ARG A 242 -2.96 6.82 30.06
C ARG A 242 -1.47 7.14 29.91
N PRO A 243 -0.52 6.20 30.14
CA PRO A 243 0.90 6.48 29.91
C PRO A 243 1.25 6.86 28.46
N LEU A 244 0.38 6.54 27.50
CA LEU A 244 0.57 6.79 26.07
C LEU A 244 -0.19 8.04 25.59
N TRP A 245 -1.01 8.66 26.44
CA TRP A 245 -1.82 9.82 26.06
C TRP A 245 -0.99 11.10 26.12
N SER A 246 -1.18 12.00 25.16
CA SER A 246 -0.53 13.33 25.18
C SER A 246 -0.91 14.14 26.42
N ASP A 247 -2.16 14.03 26.88
CA ASP A 247 -2.63 14.56 28.15
C ASP A 247 -3.23 13.43 29.01
N PRO A 248 -2.49 12.92 29.99
CA PRO A 248 -2.98 11.88 30.91
C PRO A 248 -4.14 12.35 31.80
N SER A 249 -4.52 13.62 31.80
CA SER A 249 -5.64 14.19 32.55
C SER A 249 -6.92 14.33 31.73
N SER A 250 -6.84 14.19 30.41
CA SER A 250 -7.99 14.23 29.50
C SER A 250 -9.01 13.13 29.77
N GLU A 251 -10.23 13.33 29.25
CA GLU A 251 -11.31 12.35 29.34
C GLU A 251 -11.10 11.18 28.36
N LEU A 252 -10.55 11.47 27.19
CA LEU A 252 -10.29 10.52 26.11
C LEU A 252 -8.89 10.77 25.51
N PRO A 253 -8.25 9.75 24.92
CA PRO A 253 -7.04 9.93 24.13
C PRO A 253 -7.33 10.59 22.78
N THR A 254 -6.29 11.16 22.20
CA THR A 254 -6.19 11.69 20.82
C THR A 254 -5.44 10.70 19.92
N SER A 255 -5.35 10.95 18.61
CA SER A 255 -4.57 10.13 17.66
C SER A 255 -3.09 9.98 18.02
N ALA A 256 -2.55 10.88 18.84
CA ALA A 256 -1.18 10.88 19.34
C ALA A 256 -0.78 9.58 20.06
N VAL A 257 -1.75 8.83 20.60
CA VAL A 257 -1.48 7.52 21.21
C VAL A 257 -0.83 6.55 20.22
N CYS A 258 -1.15 6.64 18.93
CA CYS A 258 -0.60 5.79 17.89
C CYS A 258 0.88 6.13 17.65
N TRP A 259 1.22 7.43 17.63
CA TRP A 259 2.60 7.90 17.60
C TRP A 259 3.38 7.43 18.84
N ASN A 260 2.85 7.72 20.03
CA ASN A 260 3.49 7.41 21.31
C ASN A 260 3.66 5.91 21.57
N ALA A 261 2.77 5.07 21.03
CA ALA A 261 2.84 3.62 21.19
C ALA A 261 3.80 2.95 20.20
N GLY A 262 4.12 3.61 19.08
CA GLY A 262 4.75 2.99 17.93
C GLY A 262 6.06 3.62 17.45
N THR A 263 6.49 4.72 18.06
CA THR A 263 7.63 5.51 17.60
C THR A 263 8.52 5.94 18.77
N ALA A 264 9.83 5.80 18.61
CA ALA A 264 10.83 6.41 19.48
C ALA A 264 11.67 7.43 18.70
N CYS A 265 11.97 8.55 19.34
CA CYS A 265 12.78 9.63 18.77
C CYS A 265 14.01 9.92 19.62
N THR A 266 15.11 10.31 18.98
CA THR A 266 16.31 10.82 19.65
C THR A 266 16.45 12.33 19.39
N GLY A 267 17.11 13.04 20.31
CA GLY A 267 17.14 14.51 20.30
C GLY A 267 15.89 15.12 20.94
N GLY A 268 15.57 16.36 20.59
CA GLY A 268 14.43 17.10 21.13
C GLY A 268 14.61 17.71 22.53
N PRO A 269 13.53 18.29 23.11
CA PRO A 269 12.20 18.48 22.51
C PRO A 269 12.20 19.53 21.38
N GLY A 270 11.11 19.62 20.61
CA GLY A 270 10.98 20.54 19.49
C GLY A 270 11.46 19.92 18.19
N ILE A 271 12.78 19.75 18.02
CA ILE A 271 13.37 19.15 16.81
C ILE A 271 14.11 17.87 17.20
N TYR A 272 13.81 16.78 16.52
CA TYR A 272 14.40 15.47 16.76
C TYR A 272 15.44 15.14 15.68
N ASP A 273 16.49 14.42 16.07
CA ASP A 273 17.57 14.02 15.17
C ASP A 273 17.12 12.88 14.25
N GLU A 274 16.38 11.91 14.82
CA GLU A 274 15.78 10.79 14.11
C GLU A 274 14.60 10.22 14.91
N CYS A 275 13.65 9.62 14.20
CA CYS A 275 12.62 8.77 14.79
C CYS A 275 12.54 7.43 14.03
N HIS A 276 12.31 6.36 14.78
CA HIS A 276 12.24 4.99 14.28
C HIS A 276 11.10 4.22 14.94
N THR A 277 10.75 3.07 14.37
CA THR A 277 9.74 2.20 14.97
C THR A 277 10.22 1.64 16.30
N GLU A 278 9.39 1.77 17.33
CA GLU A 278 9.62 1.13 18.62
C GLU A 278 8.28 0.67 19.19
N ASP A 279 8.21 -0.61 19.53
CA ASP A 279 7.00 -1.22 20.07
C ASP A 279 6.93 -0.97 21.57
N HIS A 280 6.05 -0.08 22.00
CA HIS A 280 5.88 0.25 23.42
C HIS A 280 4.83 -0.64 24.09
N GLY A 281 5.04 -0.89 25.37
CA GLY A 281 4.08 -1.50 26.27
C GLY A 281 3.10 -0.49 26.87
N TRP A 282 2.20 -0.99 27.70
CA TRP A 282 1.15 -0.20 28.36
C TRP A 282 1.67 0.82 29.39
N ASP A 283 2.93 0.70 29.80
CA ASP A 283 3.63 1.66 30.66
C ASP A 283 4.33 2.79 29.88
N GLY A 284 4.25 2.77 28.54
CA GLY A 284 4.92 3.73 27.66
C GLY A 284 6.42 3.49 27.53
N LEU A 285 6.93 2.33 27.96
CA LEU A 285 8.32 1.92 27.78
C LEU A 285 8.44 0.88 26.66
N PRO A 286 9.63 0.69 26.07
CA PRO A 286 9.87 -0.37 25.10
C PRO A 286 9.44 -1.74 25.67
N ALA A 287 8.61 -2.46 24.92
CA ALA A 287 8.09 -3.76 25.32
C ALA A 287 9.19 -4.83 25.35
N GLY A 288 9.12 -5.75 26.32
CA GLY A 288 10.07 -6.87 26.42
C GLY A 288 9.73 -8.04 25.50
N ALA A 289 8.48 -8.13 25.06
CA ALA A 289 7.95 -9.18 24.20
C ALA A 289 6.73 -8.71 23.38
N ASP A 290 6.48 -9.35 22.23
CA ASP A 290 5.40 -9.01 21.31
C ASP A 290 4.01 -9.02 21.99
N GLU A 291 3.76 -9.93 22.93
CA GLU A 291 2.48 -10.00 23.66
C GLU A 291 2.22 -8.80 24.59
N GLU A 292 3.25 -8.02 24.91
CA GLU A 292 3.17 -6.84 25.78
C GLU A 292 2.91 -5.56 24.97
N THR A 293 3.08 -5.62 23.64
CA THR A 293 2.99 -4.47 22.73
C THR A 293 1.56 -3.94 22.60
N VAL A 294 1.45 -2.61 22.51
CA VAL A 294 0.17 -1.91 22.29
C VAL A 294 -0.26 -2.01 20.83
N LEU A 295 0.67 -1.76 19.91
CA LEU A 295 0.51 -1.96 18.47
C LEU A 295 1.20 -3.26 18.06
N TYR A 296 0.71 -3.92 17.01
CA TYR A 296 1.41 -5.07 16.46
C TYR A 296 2.81 -4.66 15.93
N PRO A 297 3.87 -5.44 16.18
CA PRO A 297 5.19 -5.16 15.63
C PRO A 297 5.19 -5.05 14.10
N VAL A 298 5.98 -4.14 13.53
CA VAL A 298 6.08 -3.98 12.06
C VAL A 298 6.56 -5.26 11.36
N SER A 299 7.41 -6.03 12.04
CA SER A 299 7.91 -7.34 11.57
C SER A 299 6.78 -8.30 11.18
N ARG A 300 5.64 -8.28 11.90
CA ARG A 300 4.44 -9.07 11.60
C ARG A 300 3.96 -8.86 10.17
N TYR A 301 3.95 -7.62 9.71
CA TYR A 301 3.46 -7.24 8.38
C TYR A 301 4.47 -7.57 7.31
N VAL A 302 5.76 -7.38 7.60
CA VAL A 302 6.85 -7.80 6.71
C VAL A 302 6.79 -9.30 6.47
N ASP A 303 6.60 -10.08 7.54
CA ASP A 303 6.51 -11.54 7.46
C ASP A 303 5.24 -11.97 6.71
N ALA A 304 4.10 -11.29 6.91
CA ALA A 304 2.87 -11.59 6.18
C ALA A 304 3.03 -11.46 4.64
N LEU A 305 3.68 -10.39 4.15
CA LEU A 305 3.95 -10.24 2.71
C LEU A 305 5.03 -11.20 2.19
N ARG A 306 6.03 -11.54 3.01
CA ARG A 306 7.00 -12.58 2.67
C ARG A 306 6.35 -13.95 2.57
N ASP A 307 5.38 -14.26 3.42
CA ASP A 307 4.60 -15.49 3.36
C ASP A 307 3.73 -15.54 2.10
N VAL A 308 3.11 -14.42 1.69
CA VAL A 308 2.42 -14.34 0.39
C VAL A 308 3.40 -14.66 -0.75
N SER A 309 4.57 -13.99 -0.78
CA SER A 309 5.61 -14.22 -1.79
C SER A 309 6.05 -15.68 -1.87
N GLN A 310 6.27 -16.33 -0.71
CA GLN A 310 6.65 -17.74 -0.62
C GLN A 310 5.52 -18.66 -1.10
N ARG A 311 4.26 -18.40 -0.71
CA ARG A 311 3.09 -19.18 -1.15
C ARG A 311 2.92 -19.11 -2.67
N LYS A 312 2.99 -17.91 -3.26
CA LYS A 312 2.91 -17.72 -4.72
C LYS A 312 4.03 -18.49 -5.44
N SER A 313 5.27 -18.38 -4.94
CA SER A 313 6.42 -19.11 -5.49
C SER A 313 6.26 -20.63 -5.39
N ALA A 314 5.76 -21.15 -4.26
CA ALA A 314 5.53 -22.58 -4.06
C ALA A 314 4.49 -23.17 -5.02
N ARG A 315 3.59 -22.32 -5.54
CA ARG A 315 2.57 -22.70 -6.54
C ARG A 315 3.01 -22.43 -7.98
N GLY A 316 4.29 -22.10 -8.20
CA GLY A 316 4.86 -21.85 -9.53
C GLY A 316 4.58 -20.44 -10.08
N GLY A 317 4.07 -19.55 -9.24
CA GLY A 317 3.81 -18.15 -9.58
C GLY A 317 4.98 -17.21 -9.25
N THR A 318 4.71 -15.91 -9.22
CA THR A 318 5.74 -14.89 -8.97
C THR A 318 5.91 -14.60 -7.49
N SER A 319 7.16 -14.52 -7.02
CA SER A 319 7.51 -14.09 -5.64
C SER A 319 7.45 -12.59 -5.46
N GLN A 320 7.25 -11.83 -6.52
CA GLN A 320 7.51 -10.39 -6.47
C GLN A 320 6.38 -9.65 -5.75
N VAL A 321 6.80 -8.79 -4.83
CA VAL A 321 5.94 -7.89 -4.06
C VAL A 321 6.50 -6.49 -4.21
N LEU A 322 5.64 -5.54 -4.54
CA LEU A 322 5.92 -4.11 -4.54
C LEU A 322 5.13 -3.46 -3.42
N VAL A 323 5.80 -2.64 -2.62
CA VAL A 323 5.15 -1.78 -1.62
C VAL A 323 5.49 -0.34 -1.96
N ALA A 324 4.50 0.54 -1.92
CA ALA A 324 4.67 1.98 -2.07
C ALA A 324 3.80 2.74 -1.07
N VAL A 325 4.23 3.95 -0.70
CA VAL A 325 3.54 4.82 0.25
C VAL A 325 3.43 6.21 -0.34
N ILE A 326 2.24 6.79 -0.34
CA ILE A 326 2.00 8.22 -0.49
C ILE A 326 1.63 8.71 0.91
N GLY A 327 2.56 9.37 1.60
CA GLY A 327 2.38 9.77 2.99
C GLY A 327 3.13 11.05 3.35
N GLY A 328 3.12 11.41 4.64
CA GLY A 328 3.74 12.65 5.12
C GLY A 328 5.25 12.64 4.98
N VAL A 329 5.75 13.01 3.80
CA VAL A 329 7.18 13.21 3.53
C VAL A 329 7.34 14.46 2.66
N PRO A 330 8.48 15.18 2.70
CA PRO A 330 8.73 16.32 1.82
C PRO A 330 8.58 15.97 0.33
N LEU A 331 8.28 16.97 -0.50
CA LEU A 331 8.11 16.78 -1.96
C LEU A 331 9.37 16.20 -2.62
N ASP A 332 10.54 16.58 -2.13
CA ASP A 332 11.85 16.09 -2.59
C ASP A 332 12.31 14.83 -1.84
N TYR A 333 11.48 14.23 -0.97
CA TYR A 333 11.86 13.01 -0.24
C TYR A 333 12.35 11.89 -1.16
N PRO A 334 11.75 11.61 -2.34
CA PRO A 334 12.27 10.61 -3.28
C PRO A 334 13.73 10.83 -3.69
N ASP A 335 14.22 12.07 -3.69
CA ASP A 335 15.61 12.42 -4.07
C ASP A 335 16.52 12.67 -2.85
N ALA A 336 16.05 13.44 -1.86
CA ALA A 336 16.81 13.87 -0.70
C ALA A 336 16.92 12.79 0.39
N GLY A 337 15.83 12.06 0.67
CA GLY A 337 15.81 11.01 1.69
C GLY A 337 15.86 11.52 3.12
N VAL A 338 15.58 12.80 3.30
CA VAL A 338 15.57 13.47 4.60
C VAL A 338 14.12 13.62 5.02
N LEU A 339 13.77 13.04 6.17
CA LEU A 339 12.46 13.21 6.79
C LEU A 339 12.62 14.10 8.03
N PRO A 340 12.06 15.31 8.05
CA PRO A 340 12.11 16.15 9.24
C PRO A 340 11.16 15.62 10.33
N PHE A 341 11.67 15.56 11.56
CA PHE A 341 10.90 15.26 12.75
C PHE A 341 10.94 16.46 13.69
N GLN A 342 9.81 17.14 13.81
CA GLN A 342 9.72 18.35 14.61
C GLN A 342 8.28 18.57 15.05
N ASP A 343 8.11 19.02 16.30
CA ASP A 343 6.83 19.46 16.85
C ASP A 343 6.18 20.55 15.97
N SER A 344 4.85 20.61 15.95
CA SER A 344 4.12 21.70 15.32
C SER A 344 4.32 23.00 16.10
N ASP A 345 4.26 24.14 15.40
CA ASP A 345 4.19 25.45 16.05
C ASP A 345 2.83 25.66 16.76
N ASP A 346 1.82 24.85 16.42
CA ASP A 346 0.53 24.75 17.11
C ASP A 346 0.59 23.66 18.21
N PRO A 347 0.53 24.04 19.51
CA PRO A 347 0.53 23.07 20.60
C PRO A 347 -0.67 22.11 20.58
N GLU A 348 -1.85 22.55 20.12
CA GLU A 348 -3.04 21.70 20.05
C GLU A 348 -2.85 20.58 19.01
N PHE A 349 -2.16 20.88 17.91
CA PHE A 349 -1.79 19.86 16.92
C PHE A 349 -0.88 18.78 17.51
N ASN A 350 0.09 19.17 18.34
CA ASN A 350 0.96 18.20 19.01
C ASN A 350 0.19 17.37 20.06
N LEU A 351 -0.80 17.96 20.73
CA LEU A 351 -1.69 17.22 21.63
C LEU A 351 -2.52 16.20 20.84
N GLU A 352 -3.01 16.58 19.66
CA GLU A 352 -3.82 15.70 18.81
C GLU A 352 -3.00 14.56 18.20
N TYR A 353 -1.82 14.84 17.65
CA TYR A 353 -1.09 13.88 16.80
C TYR A 353 0.25 13.39 17.36
N GLY A 354 0.73 13.98 18.46
CA GLY A 354 1.97 13.59 19.14
C GLY A 354 3.25 14.16 18.50
N ILE A 355 3.16 14.67 17.28
CA ILE A 355 4.26 15.27 16.52
C ILE A 355 3.70 16.30 15.53
N GLY A 356 4.53 17.23 15.06
CA GLY A 356 4.18 18.10 13.95
C GLY A 356 4.30 17.42 12.59
N PRO A 357 3.78 18.05 11.52
CA PRO A 357 3.82 17.49 10.19
C PRO A 357 5.25 17.52 9.61
N SER A 358 5.55 16.52 8.79
CA SER A 358 6.83 16.37 8.07
C SER A 358 6.79 16.98 6.66
N CYS A 359 5.59 17.29 6.14
CA CYS A 359 5.38 18.06 4.93
C CYS A 359 4.23 19.06 5.10
N GLY A 360 4.12 20.07 4.24
CA GLY A 360 3.07 21.10 4.37
C GLY A 360 3.15 21.94 5.66
N ARG A 361 4.31 21.98 6.34
CA ARG A 361 4.49 22.74 7.58
C ARG A 361 4.05 24.21 7.45
N GLY A 362 3.33 24.69 8.45
CA GLY A 362 2.69 26.00 8.49
C GLY A 362 1.27 26.03 7.92
N THR A 363 0.76 24.91 7.37
CA THR A 363 -0.63 24.80 6.90
C THR A 363 -1.49 23.88 7.78
N GLU A 364 -0.89 23.27 8.81
CA GLU A 364 -1.57 22.34 9.70
C GLU A 364 -2.70 22.96 10.51
N THR A 365 -3.77 22.19 10.66
CA THR A 365 -4.83 22.43 11.64
C THR A 365 -5.19 21.09 12.29
N VAL A 366 -5.79 21.12 13.48
CA VAL A 366 -6.20 19.90 14.20
C VAL A 366 -7.12 18.98 13.37
N HIS A 367 -7.93 19.53 12.47
CA HIS A 367 -8.85 18.73 11.63
C HIS A 367 -8.35 18.46 10.21
N SER A 368 -7.17 18.97 9.86
CA SER A 368 -6.59 18.83 8.53
C SER A 368 -5.05 18.85 8.64
N PRO A 369 -4.45 17.75 9.13
CA PRO A 369 -3.02 17.52 9.02
C PRO A 369 -2.62 17.43 7.55
N PRO A 370 -1.57 18.15 7.10
CA PRO A 370 -1.10 18.02 5.72
C PRO A 370 -0.36 16.70 5.46
N GLY A 371 0.17 16.07 6.51
CA GLY A 371 0.91 14.80 6.44
C GLY A 371 1.86 14.62 7.63
N LEU A 372 1.51 13.69 8.51
CA LEU A 372 2.35 13.26 9.62
C LEU A 372 3.50 12.36 9.14
N PRO A 373 4.66 12.34 9.82
CA PRO A 373 5.75 11.46 9.47
C PRO A 373 5.34 9.97 9.56
N PRO A 374 5.33 9.20 8.45
CA PRO A 374 4.76 7.85 8.44
C PRO A 374 5.79 6.82 8.93
N VAL A 375 6.35 6.95 10.13
CA VAL A 375 7.52 6.17 10.60
C VAL A 375 7.34 4.66 10.40
N ARG A 376 6.24 4.09 10.91
CA ARG A 376 5.93 2.66 10.84
C ARG A 376 5.68 2.17 9.41
N VAL A 377 4.84 2.88 8.66
CA VAL A 377 4.49 2.51 7.27
C VAL A 377 5.67 2.71 6.32
N ARG A 378 6.51 3.72 6.56
CA ARG A 378 7.77 3.96 5.83
C ARG A 378 8.73 2.80 6.05
N GLU A 379 9.04 2.44 7.30
CA GLU A 379 9.98 1.35 7.59
C GLU A 379 9.48 0.01 7.05
N PHE A 380 8.17 -0.24 7.15
CA PHE A 380 7.53 -1.37 6.49
C PHE A 380 7.76 -1.36 4.97
N ALA A 381 7.52 -0.23 4.30
CA ALA A 381 7.69 -0.11 2.86
C ALA A 381 9.16 -0.26 2.44
N GLU A 382 10.09 0.34 3.19
CA GLU A 382 11.53 0.27 2.93
C GLU A 382 12.08 -1.16 3.07
N ALA A 383 11.43 -2.03 3.85
CA ALA A 383 11.77 -3.46 3.91
C ALA A 383 11.57 -4.21 2.58
N PHE A 384 10.84 -3.64 1.63
CA PHE A 384 10.60 -4.16 0.27
C PHE A 384 11.23 -3.28 -0.83
N ALA A 385 11.91 -2.19 -0.46
CA ALA A 385 12.45 -1.24 -1.41
C ALA A 385 13.68 -1.79 -2.14
N THR A 386 13.68 -1.68 -3.47
CA THR A 386 14.91 -1.77 -4.29
C THR A 386 15.37 -0.40 -4.79
N GLU A 387 14.48 0.58 -4.68
CA GLU A 387 14.60 2.00 -4.97
C GLU A 387 13.61 2.73 -4.04
N ARG A 388 13.69 4.07 -3.92
CA ARG A 388 12.79 4.79 -3.01
C ARG A 388 11.33 4.59 -3.42
N ASN A 389 10.50 4.23 -2.46
CA ASN A 389 9.10 3.84 -2.65
C ASN A 389 8.13 4.58 -1.73
N VAL A 390 8.56 5.73 -1.19
CA VAL A 390 7.73 6.61 -0.37
C VAL A 390 7.71 7.99 -1.04
N PHE A 391 6.51 8.53 -1.20
CA PHE A 391 6.18 9.74 -1.94
C PHE A 391 5.34 10.68 -1.08
N SER A 392 5.38 11.97 -1.40
CA SER A 392 4.69 12.99 -0.61
C SER A 392 3.18 13.01 -0.86
N ILE A 393 2.39 12.89 0.21
CA ILE A 393 0.95 13.18 0.20
C ILE A 393 0.68 14.69 0.11
N CYS A 394 1.60 15.53 0.55
CA CYS A 394 1.49 16.99 0.40
C CYS A 394 1.65 17.49 -1.05
N SER A 395 1.83 16.59 -2.04
CA SER A 395 1.89 16.99 -3.44
C SER A 395 0.49 17.34 -3.95
N PRO A 396 0.30 18.49 -4.63
CA PRO A 396 -0.99 18.82 -5.24
C PRO A 396 -1.31 17.94 -6.47
N ASP A 397 -0.38 17.07 -6.87
CA ASP A 397 -0.48 16.16 -8.01
C ASP A 397 0.36 14.89 -7.74
N TYR A 398 -0.30 13.74 -7.72
CA TYR A 398 0.33 12.42 -7.54
C TYR A 398 0.78 11.77 -8.84
N THR A 399 0.66 12.45 -9.99
CA THR A 399 1.12 11.92 -11.30
C THR A 399 2.54 11.36 -11.22
N ALA A 400 3.50 12.13 -10.70
CA ALA A 400 4.90 11.69 -10.61
C ALA A 400 5.10 10.47 -9.69
N ALA A 401 4.36 10.38 -8.58
CA ALA A 401 4.41 9.24 -7.67
C ALA A 401 3.83 7.98 -8.34
N LEU A 402 2.62 8.11 -8.91
CA LEU A 402 1.92 7.02 -9.59
C LEU A 402 2.69 6.53 -10.83
N GLU A 403 3.32 7.41 -11.59
CA GLU A 403 4.16 7.00 -12.72
C GLU A 403 5.39 6.21 -12.28
N GLN A 404 6.04 6.61 -11.18
CA GLN A 404 7.18 5.88 -10.61
C GLN A 404 6.76 4.50 -10.08
N ILE A 405 5.64 4.43 -9.36
CA ILE A 405 5.05 3.16 -8.88
C ILE A 405 4.71 2.25 -10.07
N GLY A 406 4.02 2.77 -11.08
CA GLY A 406 3.68 2.03 -12.30
C GLY A 406 4.92 1.54 -13.05
N GLY A 407 5.96 2.37 -13.14
CA GLY A 407 7.23 2.01 -13.78
C GLY A 407 7.98 0.91 -13.02
N ALA A 408 7.94 0.95 -11.69
CA ALA A 408 8.51 -0.10 -10.84
C ALA A 408 7.75 -1.43 -11.03
N LEU A 409 6.42 -1.40 -11.12
CA LEU A 409 5.60 -2.57 -11.46
C LEU A 409 5.98 -3.16 -12.82
N GLY A 410 6.15 -2.32 -13.84
CA GLY A 410 6.55 -2.75 -15.19
C GLY A 410 7.92 -3.45 -15.21
N ARG A 411 8.90 -2.85 -14.52
CA ARG A 411 10.26 -3.43 -14.38
C ARG A 411 10.26 -4.77 -13.67
N LEU A 412 9.50 -4.89 -12.58
CA LEU A 412 9.39 -6.11 -11.79
C LEU A 412 8.77 -7.24 -12.62
N SER A 413 7.65 -6.96 -13.29
CA SER A 413 6.99 -7.91 -14.18
C SER A 413 7.89 -8.43 -15.31
N ALA A 414 8.77 -7.58 -15.86
CA ALA A 414 9.74 -7.95 -16.89
C ALA A 414 10.84 -8.92 -16.41
N ARG A 415 11.09 -9.03 -15.10
CA ARG A 415 12.14 -9.89 -14.51
C ARG A 415 11.69 -11.33 -14.23
N THR A 416 10.51 -11.73 -14.68
CA THR A 416 9.99 -13.09 -14.45
C THR A 416 10.76 -14.09 -15.33
N CYS A 417 11.66 -14.88 -14.74
CA CYS A 417 12.39 -15.93 -15.45
C CYS A 417 11.49 -17.14 -15.68
N VAL A 418 11.28 -17.50 -16.95
CA VAL A 418 10.65 -18.78 -17.31
C VAL A 418 11.69 -19.89 -17.17
N PRO A 419 11.42 -20.98 -16.41
CA PRO A 419 12.22 -22.18 -16.50
C PRO A 419 11.96 -22.88 -17.84
N GLY A 420 12.66 -22.47 -18.90
CA GLY A 420 12.53 -23.07 -20.23
C GLY A 420 13.34 -22.33 -21.31
N CYS A 421 13.75 -23.03 -22.35
CA CYS A 421 14.40 -22.42 -23.51
C CYS A 421 13.35 -21.60 -24.30
N VAL A 422 13.55 -20.30 -24.40
CA VAL A 422 12.78 -19.42 -25.29
C VAL A 422 13.50 -19.41 -26.65
N ALA A 423 12.77 -19.66 -27.73
CA ALA A 423 13.34 -19.61 -29.08
C ALA A 423 13.47 -18.15 -29.55
N ASP A 424 14.60 -17.82 -30.18
CA ASP A 424 14.90 -16.51 -30.79
C ASP A 424 14.00 -16.18 -32.00
#